data_AF-A0A257M108-F1
#
_entry.id   AF-A0A257M108-F1
#
_cell.length_a   1.000
_cell.length_b   1.000
_cell.length_c   1.000
_cell.angle_alpha   90.00
_cell.angle_beta   90.00
_cell.angle_gamma   90.00
#
_symmetry.space_group_name_H-M   'P 1'
#
loop_
_entity.id
_entity.type
_entity.pdbx_description
1 polymer ?
#
loop_
_entity_poly.entity_id
_entity_poly.type
_entity_poly.pdbx_seq_one_letter_code
_entity_poly.pdbx_strand_id
1 'polypeptide(L)'
;TTGSFATSISPGPVAETSQTVTFQVTNNNNALFTVQPAISSNGTLTFTPGNSGGTATITVIAIDNGGTAYGGMNTSTPQTFTITVITPIEAWRQTYFGSPANSGSGADDFDFDRDGLVNLLEYGLVLSPTGFSSAPSATVATYPEGKRLRMFLSRDPGRYDVTLEVQAGDDLVGWTTIATSALGAPFSGPGYVVGDSASPGVKTVEIRDVVNIANAPRRFLRVKVTR
;
A
#
# COMPACT_ATOMS: atom_id res chain seq x y z
N THR A 1 9.48 5.10 13.78
CA THR A 1 10.22 5.27 15.05
C THR A 1 9.24 5.51 16.17
N THR A 2 9.41 4.83 17.29
CA THR A 2 8.59 5.01 18.50
C THR A 2 9.54 5.31 19.65
N GLY A 3 9.59 6.57 20.09
CA GLY A 3 10.40 6.99 21.24
C GLY A 3 9.84 6.42 22.54
N SER A 4 10.72 6.19 23.52
CA SER A 4 10.36 5.66 24.84
C SER A 4 9.54 4.35 24.77
N PHE A 5 9.82 3.50 23.79
CA PHE A 5 9.14 2.22 23.62
C PHE A 5 9.52 1.25 24.75
N ALA A 6 10.82 1.03 24.94
CA ALA A 6 11.32 0.35 26.14
C ALA A 6 11.53 1.40 27.23
N THR A 7 10.98 1.12 28.41
CA THR A 7 11.06 2.00 29.58
C THR A 7 11.62 1.24 30.77
N SER A 8 11.95 1.96 31.85
CA SER A 8 12.52 1.36 33.07
C SER A 8 13.76 0.51 32.82
N ILE A 9 14.61 0.96 31.89
CA ILE A 9 15.84 0.29 31.49
C ILE A 9 16.83 0.39 32.64
N SER A 10 17.24 -0.76 33.18
CA SER A 10 18.21 -0.87 34.27
C SER A 10 19.21 -1.97 33.94
N PRO A 11 20.52 -1.75 34.17
CA PRO A 11 21.51 -2.83 34.09
C PRO A 11 21.32 -3.84 35.24
N GLY A 12 20.72 -3.42 36.36
CA GLY A 12 20.51 -4.29 37.51
C GLY A 12 20.43 -3.51 38.83
N PRO A 13 20.85 -4.11 39.96
CA PRO A 13 20.90 -3.45 41.27
C PRO A 13 21.80 -2.19 41.29
N VAL A 14 21.70 -1.39 42.36
CA VAL A 14 22.40 -0.10 42.48
C VAL A 14 23.92 -0.16 42.25
N ALA A 15 24.55 -1.30 42.57
CA ALA A 15 25.98 -1.54 42.37
C ALA A 15 26.40 -1.56 40.89
N GLU A 16 25.44 -1.67 39.97
CA GLU A 16 25.66 -1.82 38.52
C GLU A 16 25.25 -0.57 37.74
N THR A 17 24.91 0.53 38.41
CA THR A 17 24.40 1.77 37.78
C THR A 17 25.34 2.43 36.76
N SER A 18 26.63 2.07 36.76
CA SER A 18 27.61 2.53 35.77
C SER A 18 27.64 1.68 34.48
N GLN A 19 26.96 0.53 34.48
CA GLN A 19 26.86 -0.35 33.33
C GLN A 19 25.86 0.19 32.30
N THR A 20 26.05 -0.19 31.04
CA THR A 20 25.18 0.20 29.94
C THR A 20 24.37 -0.98 29.44
N VAL A 21 23.11 -0.72 29.11
CA VAL A 21 22.20 -1.72 28.55
C VAL A 21 22.11 -1.56 27.03
N THR A 22 22.22 -2.68 26.33
CA THR A 22 21.96 -2.83 24.90
C THR A 22 20.82 -3.82 24.67
N PHE A 23 20.25 -3.84 23.47
CA PHE A 23 19.15 -4.74 23.15
C PHE A 23 19.52 -5.64 21.98
N GLN A 24 19.37 -6.94 22.17
CA GLN A 24 19.30 -7.90 21.08
C GLN A 24 17.84 -8.03 20.65
N VAL A 25 17.57 -7.77 19.38
CA VAL A 25 16.23 -7.81 18.79
C VAL A 25 16.21 -8.80 17.63
N THR A 26 15.28 -9.75 17.67
CA THR A 26 15.03 -10.70 16.58
C THR A 26 13.54 -10.71 16.23
N ASN A 27 13.18 -11.26 15.07
CA ASN A 27 11.79 -11.43 14.70
C ASN A 27 11.61 -12.68 13.82
N ASN A 28 10.37 -13.17 13.72
CA ASN A 28 10.03 -14.38 12.97
C ASN A 28 9.62 -14.13 11.50
N ASN A 29 9.65 -12.88 11.03
CA ASN A 29 9.21 -12.54 9.68
C ASN A 29 9.99 -11.32 9.14
N ASN A 30 11.29 -11.54 8.92
CA ASN A 30 12.22 -10.47 8.55
C ASN A 30 11.86 -9.80 7.21
N ALA A 31 11.18 -10.52 6.32
CA ALA A 31 10.78 -10.04 5.00
C ALA A 31 9.78 -8.87 5.03
N LEU A 32 9.10 -8.64 6.17
CA LEU A 32 8.20 -7.49 6.35
C LEU A 32 8.94 -6.15 6.50
N PHE A 33 10.27 -6.15 6.59
CA PHE A 33 11.05 -4.95 6.89
C PHE A 33 12.23 -4.75 5.93
N THR A 34 12.36 -3.54 5.38
CA THR A 34 13.55 -3.11 4.63
C THR A 34 14.68 -2.66 5.56
N VAL A 35 14.34 -2.20 6.77
CA VAL A 35 15.25 -2.00 7.89
C VAL A 35 14.68 -2.75 9.09
N GLN A 36 15.43 -3.74 9.59
CA GLN A 36 14.97 -4.62 10.66
C GLN A 36 14.67 -3.84 11.96
N PRO A 37 13.74 -4.32 12.79
CA PRO A 37 13.47 -3.75 14.10
C PRO A 37 14.71 -3.73 15.00
N ALA A 38 14.98 -2.57 15.59
CA ALA A 38 16.06 -2.35 16.55
C ALA A 38 15.59 -1.44 17.69
N ILE A 39 16.16 -1.63 18.89
CA ILE A 39 15.91 -0.79 20.06
C ILE A 39 17.25 -0.19 20.52
N SER A 40 17.34 1.13 20.59
CA SER A 40 18.51 1.82 21.14
C SER A 40 18.56 1.76 22.66
N SER A 41 19.71 2.07 23.26
CA SER A 41 19.89 2.05 24.72
C SER A 41 18.97 3.01 25.49
N ASN A 42 18.46 4.07 24.85
CA ASN A 42 17.44 4.96 25.42
C ASN A 42 15.99 4.46 25.21
N GLY A 43 15.82 3.24 24.68
CA GLY A 43 14.53 2.60 24.50
C GLY A 43 13.74 3.01 23.25
N THR A 44 14.38 3.64 22.26
CA THR A 44 13.70 4.02 21.00
C THR A 44 13.64 2.83 20.05
N LEU A 45 12.44 2.47 19.59
CA LEU A 45 12.22 1.44 18.56
C LEU A 45 12.29 2.06 17.16
N THR A 46 13.12 1.50 16.28
CA THR A 46 13.24 1.87 14.86
C THR A 46 13.04 0.65 13.97
N PHE A 47 12.40 0.86 12.82
CA PHE A 47 12.24 -0.10 11.72
C PHE A 47 11.74 0.65 10.48
N THR A 48 11.90 0.03 9.31
CA THR A 48 11.28 0.48 8.07
C THR A 48 10.48 -0.68 7.48
N PRO A 49 9.14 -0.57 7.40
CA PRO A 49 8.31 -1.59 6.76
C PRO A 49 8.70 -1.80 5.29
N GLY A 50 8.45 -3.00 4.78
CA GLY A 50 8.42 -3.31 3.36
C GLY A 50 7.04 -3.05 2.75
N ASN A 51 6.84 -3.54 1.52
CA ASN A 51 5.61 -3.32 0.75
C ASN A 51 4.55 -4.42 0.95
N SER A 52 4.87 -5.46 1.73
CA SER A 52 3.95 -6.58 2.00
C SER A 52 3.31 -6.44 3.37
N GLY A 53 2.01 -6.72 3.44
CA GLY A 53 1.29 -6.84 4.71
C GLY A 53 1.64 -8.13 5.46
N GLY A 54 1.47 -8.11 6.78
CA GLY A 54 1.65 -9.26 7.65
C GLY A 54 1.98 -8.88 9.09
N THR A 55 2.18 -9.89 9.92
CA THR A 55 2.56 -9.71 11.33
C THR A 55 3.90 -10.38 11.60
N ALA A 56 4.77 -9.67 12.33
CA ALA A 56 6.00 -10.21 12.90
C ALA A 56 5.88 -10.23 14.44
N THR A 57 6.25 -11.36 15.04
CA THR A 57 6.54 -11.43 16.48
C THR A 57 7.99 -11.07 16.69
N ILE A 58 8.22 -10.01 17.46
CA ILE A 58 9.52 -9.48 17.82
C ILE A 58 9.91 -10.05 19.18
N THR A 59 11.15 -10.50 19.33
CA THR A 59 11.74 -10.94 20.60
C THR A 59 12.86 -10.00 20.98
N VAL A 60 12.88 -9.53 22.22
CA VAL A 60 13.84 -8.58 22.77
C VAL A 60 14.51 -9.17 23.99
N ILE A 61 15.84 -9.07 24.04
CA ILE A 61 16.66 -9.41 25.21
C ILE A 61 17.51 -8.18 25.53
N ALA A 62 17.41 -7.68 26.77
CA ALA A 62 18.30 -6.64 27.27
C ALA A 62 19.62 -7.26 27.73
N ILE A 63 20.74 -6.60 27.44
CA ILE A 63 22.09 -7.06 27.73
C ILE A 63 22.89 -5.94 28.38
N ASP A 64 23.33 -6.11 29.63
CA ASP A 64 24.30 -5.19 30.25
C ASP A 64 25.76 -5.55 29.89
N ASN A 65 26.67 -4.63 30.17
CA ASN A 65 28.11 -4.82 29.93
C ASN A 65 28.90 -5.22 31.18
N GLY A 66 28.24 -5.62 32.28
CA GLY A 66 28.87 -6.05 33.53
C GLY A 66 29.51 -7.42 33.48
N GLY A 67 29.04 -8.27 32.56
CA GLY A 67 29.51 -9.65 32.40
C GLY A 67 28.91 -10.60 33.45
N THR A 68 29.48 -11.80 33.56
CA THR A 68 28.92 -12.91 34.40
C THR A 68 29.80 -13.28 35.59
N ALA A 69 30.82 -12.46 35.91
CA ALA A 69 31.69 -12.70 37.06
C ALA A 69 30.89 -12.77 38.36
N TYR A 70 31.35 -13.60 39.31
CA TYR A 70 30.70 -13.78 40.63
C TYR A 70 29.24 -14.24 40.57
N GLY A 71 28.82 -14.87 39.47
CA GLY A 71 27.43 -15.32 39.30
C GLY A 71 26.49 -14.25 38.72
N GLY A 72 27.04 -13.16 38.16
CA GLY A 72 26.26 -12.12 37.47
C GLY A 72 25.46 -12.67 36.30
N MET A 73 24.30 -12.06 36.04
CA MET A 73 23.41 -12.37 34.92
C MET A 73 23.27 -11.12 34.06
N ASN A 74 23.93 -11.13 32.90
CA ASN A 74 23.99 -9.97 32.03
C ASN A 74 22.87 -9.92 30.98
N THR A 75 21.88 -10.80 31.07
CA THR A 75 20.78 -10.90 30.10
C THR A 75 19.43 -10.96 30.79
N SER A 76 18.45 -10.25 30.25
CA SER A 76 17.08 -10.36 30.73
C SER A 76 16.41 -11.64 30.23
N THR A 77 15.30 -12.02 30.87
CA THR A 77 14.34 -12.91 30.21
C THR A 77 13.84 -12.28 28.91
N PRO A 78 13.60 -13.06 27.83
CA PRO A 78 13.05 -12.54 26.59
C PRO A 78 11.67 -11.89 26.79
N GLN A 79 11.46 -10.75 26.14
CA GLN A 79 10.16 -10.08 26.03
C GLN A 79 9.70 -10.11 24.58
N THR A 80 8.40 -10.23 24.34
CA THR A 80 7.84 -10.30 22.98
C THR A 80 6.75 -9.29 22.75
N PHE A 81 6.68 -8.75 21.53
CA PHE A 81 5.56 -7.94 21.05
C PHE A 81 5.36 -8.16 19.55
N THR A 82 4.25 -7.69 18.99
CA THR A 82 3.96 -7.83 17.56
C THR A 82 4.07 -6.50 16.84
N ILE A 83 4.59 -6.52 15.62
CA ILE A 83 4.44 -5.45 14.64
C ILE A 83 3.58 -5.97 13.51
N THR A 84 2.49 -5.27 13.21
CA THR A 84 1.65 -5.53 12.04
C THR A 84 1.92 -4.47 10.98
N VAL A 85 2.31 -4.92 9.79
CA VAL A 85 2.43 -4.11 8.59
C VAL A 85 1.15 -4.34 7.78
N ILE A 86 0.51 -3.26 7.33
CA ILE A 86 -0.68 -3.32 6.49
C ILE A 86 -0.39 -2.69 5.13
N THR A 87 -0.99 -3.26 4.10
CA THR A 87 -0.96 -2.75 2.72
C THR A 87 -1.74 -1.44 2.59
N PRO A 88 -1.47 -0.65 1.54
CA PRO A 88 -2.24 0.56 1.25
C PRO A 88 -3.77 0.39 1.24
N ILE A 89 -4.32 -0.70 0.70
CA ILE A 89 -5.77 -0.97 0.68
C ILE A 89 -6.28 -1.41 2.05
N GLU A 90 -5.50 -2.15 2.83
CA GLU A 90 -5.85 -2.48 4.23
C GLU A 90 -5.88 -1.22 5.10
N ALA A 91 -4.94 -0.29 4.91
CA ALA A 91 -4.96 1.01 5.57
C ALA A 91 -6.19 1.83 5.18
N TRP A 92 -6.53 1.84 3.88
CA TRP A 92 -7.76 2.49 3.39
C TRP A 92 -9.01 1.90 4.04
N ARG A 93 -9.15 0.57 4.10
CA ARG A 93 -10.27 -0.08 4.80
C ARG A 93 -10.30 0.27 6.29
N GLN A 94 -9.15 0.29 6.96
CA GLN A 94 -9.06 0.67 8.36
C GLN A 94 -9.59 2.09 8.58
N THR A 95 -9.30 3.02 7.67
CA THR A 95 -9.79 4.41 7.74
C THR A 95 -11.31 4.50 7.53
N TYR A 96 -11.86 3.83 6.52
CA TYR A 96 -13.27 4.01 6.13
C TYR A 96 -14.25 3.06 6.84
N PHE A 97 -13.78 1.88 7.23
CA PHE A 97 -14.62 0.79 7.76
C PHE A 97 -14.15 0.27 9.12
N GLY A 98 -13.09 0.83 9.70
CA GLY A 98 -12.61 0.50 11.03
C GLY A 98 -11.89 -0.85 11.15
N SER A 99 -11.64 -1.54 10.03
CA SER A 99 -10.95 -2.83 9.99
C SER A 99 -10.12 -2.95 8.71
N PRO A 100 -8.94 -3.59 8.72
CA PRO A 100 -8.17 -3.84 7.50
C PRO A 100 -8.73 -5.00 6.67
N ALA A 101 -9.66 -5.77 7.22
CA ALA A 101 -10.13 -7.02 6.64
C ALA A 101 -10.94 -6.82 5.36
N ASN A 102 -10.69 -7.67 4.36
CA ASN A 102 -11.50 -7.77 3.15
C ASN A 102 -12.81 -8.52 3.42
N SER A 103 -13.71 -7.91 4.18
CA SER A 103 -14.97 -8.53 4.61
C SER A 103 -16.02 -7.49 5.00
N GLY A 104 -17.29 -7.89 4.97
CA GLY A 104 -18.41 -7.02 5.34
C GLY A 104 -18.40 -5.74 4.50
N SER A 105 -18.58 -4.59 5.15
CA SER A 105 -18.57 -3.27 4.50
C SER A 105 -17.27 -2.92 3.77
N GLY A 106 -16.14 -3.52 4.15
CA GLY A 106 -14.84 -3.29 3.52
C GLY A 106 -14.44 -4.30 2.45
N ALA A 107 -15.35 -5.21 2.07
CA ALA A 107 -15.03 -6.21 1.04
C ALA A 107 -14.82 -5.54 -0.33
N ASP A 108 -13.90 -6.08 -1.14
CA ASP A 108 -13.52 -5.56 -2.47
C ASP A 108 -14.72 -5.35 -3.41
N ASP A 109 -15.70 -6.25 -3.34
CA ASP A 109 -16.91 -6.31 -4.15
C ASP A 109 -18.12 -5.64 -3.50
N PHE A 110 -17.95 -5.05 -2.31
CA PHE A 110 -19.01 -4.34 -1.63
C PHE A 110 -19.11 -2.90 -2.15
N ASP A 111 -20.34 -2.48 -2.43
CA ASP A 111 -20.72 -1.11 -2.77
C ASP A 111 -21.41 -0.52 -1.53
N PHE A 112 -20.66 0.29 -0.78
CA PHE A 112 -21.10 0.75 0.54
C PHE A 112 -22.12 1.86 0.46
N ASP A 113 -21.93 2.82 -0.45
CA ASP A 113 -22.79 3.97 -0.58
C ASP A 113 -23.94 3.76 -1.57
N ARG A 114 -23.87 2.73 -2.42
CA ARG A 114 -24.86 2.33 -3.43
C ARG A 114 -24.88 3.20 -4.67
N ASP A 115 -23.72 3.72 -5.10
CA ASP A 115 -23.56 4.41 -6.38
C ASP A 115 -23.31 3.48 -7.58
N GLY A 116 -23.16 2.17 -7.33
CA GLY A 116 -22.85 1.16 -8.33
C GLY A 116 -21.36 0.90 -8.52
N LEU A 117 -20.47 1.50 -7.72
CA LEU A 117 -19.04 1.25 -7.71
C LEU A 117 -18.65 0.46 -6.45
N VAL A 118 -17.92 -0.62 -6.68
CA VAL A 118 -17.43 -1.45 -5.57
C VAL A 118 -16.14 -0.85 -4.99
N ASN A 119 -15.89 -1.12 -3.70
CA ASN A 119 -14.72 -0.65 -2.96
C ASN A 119 -13.39 -0.80 -3.70
N LEU A 120 -13.15 -1.92 -4.40
CA LEU A 120 -11.90 -2.12 -5.14
C LEU A 120 -11.74 -1.11 -6.30
N LEU A 121 -12.84 -0.77 -6.97
CA LEU A 121 -12.84 0.22 -8.04
C LEU A 121 -12.62 1.63 -7.48
N GLU A 122 -13.29 1.96 -6.38
CA GLU A 122 -13.13 3.24 -5.70
C GLU A 122 -11.71 3.42 -5.14
N TYR A 123 -11.15 2.35 -4.59
CA TYR A 123 -9.77 2.30 -4.17
C TYR A 123 -8.81 2.46 -5.35
N GLY A 124 -9.02 1.76 -6.46
CA GLY A 124 -8.15 1.94 -7.63
C GLY A 124 -8.19 3.36 -8.19
N LEU A 125 -9.38 3.99 -8.16
CA LEU A 125 -9.66 5.25 -8.84
C LEU A 125 -9.64 6.50 -7.95
N VAL A 126 -9.27 6.35 -6.67
CA VAL A 126 -9.23 7.46 -5.70
C VAL A 126 -10.62 8.12 -5.56
N LEU A 127 -11.67 7.30 -5.49
CA LEU A 127 -13.04 7.73 -5.22
C LEU A 127 -13.40 7.56 -3.74
N SER A 128 -14.59 8.01 -3.37
CA SER A 128 -15.06 8.07 -1.99
C SER A 128 -15.97 6.88 -1.67
N PRO A 129 -15.55 5.92 -0.83
CA PRO A 129 -16.37 4.74 -0.50
C PRO A 129 -17.63 5.00 0.32
N THR A 130 -17.76 6.20 0.87
CA THR A 130 -18.86 6.56 1.77
C THR A 130 -19.75 7.64 1.18
N GLY A 131 -19.55 8.03 -0.07
CA GLY A 131 -20.22 9.17 -0.65
C GLY A 131 -20.18 9.11 -2.16
N PHE A 132 -21.37 9.24 -2.75
CA PHE A 132 -21.59 8.97 -4.16
C PHE A 132 -20.54 9.58 -5.08
N SER A 133 -20.01 8.74 -5.94
CA SER A 133 -19.03 9.07 -6.94
C SER A 133 -19.48 8.58 -8.31
N SER A 134 -18.62 8.66 -9.31
CA SER A 134 -18.97 8.25 -10.67
C SER A 134 -17.79 7.64 -11.37
N ALA A 135 -18.04 6.56 -12.11
CA ALA A 135 -17.01 5.93 -12.92
C ALA A 135 -16.48 6.90 -13.99
N PRO A 136 -15.18 6.79 -14.34
CA PRO A 136 -14.63 7.42 -15.53
C PRO A 136 -15.46 7.13 -16.77
N SER A 137 -15.84 8.18 -17.50
CA SER A 137 -16.60 8.05 -18.75
C SER A 137 -15.70 8.18 -19.98
N ALA A 138 -15.96 7.36 -20.99
CA ALA A 138 -15.31 7.49 -22.29
C ALA A 138 -15.87 8.69 -23.08
N THR A 139 -15.01 9.49 -23.69
CA THR A 139 -15.41 10.65 -24.52
C THR A 139 -14.66 10.66 -25.85
N VAL A 140 -15.29 11.17 -26.90
CA VAL A 140 -14.64 11.35 -28.19
C VAL A 140 -13.94 12.71 -28.22
N ALA A 141 -12.66 12.72 -28.60
CA ALA A 141 -11.89 13.94 -28.78
C ALA A 141 -11.16 13.95 -30.12
N THR A 142 -10.90 15.16 -30.65
CA THR A 142 -10.17 15.37 -31.91
C THR A 142 -8.70 15.62 -31.63
N TYR A 143 -7.83 14.89 -32.31
CA TYR A 143 -6.37 15.05 -32.28
C TYR A 143 -5.85 15.24 -33.71
N PRO A 144 -4.57 15.64 -33.92
CA PRO A 144 -3.98 15.77 -35.26
C PRO A 144 -4.15 14.53 -36.15
N GLU A 145 -4.14 13.33 -35.55
CA GLU A 145 -4.34 12.04 -36.19
C GLU A 145 -5.82 11.61 -36.35
N GLY A 146 -6.77 12.50 -36.02
CA GLY A 146 -8.21 12.31 -36.14
C GLY A 146 -8.93 12.07 -34.79
N LYS A 147 -10.23 11.73 -34.87
CA LYS A 147 -11.06 11.50 -33.68
C LYS A 147 -10.69 10.18 -33.00
N ARG A 148 -10.52 10.20 -31.68
CA ARG A 148 -10.22 9.03 -30.83
C ARG A 148 -11.14 8.99 -29.62
N LEU A 149 -11.34 7.79 -29.07
CA LEU A 149 -11.94 7.61 -27.76
C LEU A 149 -10.88 7.83 -26.68
N ARG A 150 -11.23 8.55 -25.63
CA ARG A 150 -10.37 8.78 -24.47
C ARG A 150 -11.15 8.62 -23.16
N MET A 151 -10.42 8.47 -22.07
CA MET A 151 -10.93 8.47 -20.71
C MET A 151 -9.97 9.24 -19.82
N PHE A 152 -10.51 10.02 -18.88
CA PHE A 152 -9.75 10.57 -17.77
C PHE A 152 -10.03 9.74 -16.53
N LEU A 153 -8.99 9.32 -15.83
CA LEU A 153 -9.12 8.63 -14.55
C LEU A 153 -8.19 9.25 -13.50
N SER A 154 -8.60 9.18 -12.24
CA SER A 154 -7.74 9.52 -11.12
C SER A 154 -7.04 8.25 -10.63
N ARG A 155 -5.75 8.34 -10.33
CA ARG A 155 -5.01 7.27 -9.63
C ARG A 155 -3.98 7.85 -8.67
N ASP A 156 -3.50 7.06 -7.74
CA ASP A 156 -2.34 7.40 -6.91
C ASP A 156 -1.30 6.27 -7.01
N PRO A 157 -0.07 6.55 -7.51
CA PRO A 157 1.02 5.55 -7.55
C PRO A 157 1.38 4.94 -6.20
N GLY A 158 1.02 5.58 -5.08
CA GLY A 158 1.15 5.03 -3.73
C GLY A 158 0.19 3.88 -3.42
N ARG A 159 -0.85 3.65 -4.23
CA ARG A 159 -1.74 2.48 -4.17
C ARG A 159 -1.14 1.33 -4.99
N TYR A 160 0.05 0.89 -4.57
CA TYR A 160 0.88 -0.07 -5.31
C TYR A 160 0.45 -1.54 -5.13
N ASP A 161 -0.66 -1.79 -4.46
CA ASP A 161 -1.23 -3.11 -4.20
C ASP A 161 -2.47 -3.39 -5.07
N VAL A 162 -2.67 -2.60 -6.13
CA VAL A 162 -3.63 -2.83 -7.21
C VAL A 162 -2.97 -2.66 -8.58
N THR A 163 -3.61 -3.26 -9.58
CA THR A 163 -3.32 -3.06 -11.00
C THR A 163 -4.53 -2.41 -11.67
N LEU A 164 -4.30 -1.33 -12.39
CA LEU A 164 -5.30 -0.67 -13.24
C LEU A 164 -5.04 -1.05 -14.69
N GLU A 165 -6.08 -1.47 -15.39
CA GLU A 165 -6.07 -1.71 -16.83
C GLU A 165 -7.16 -0.87 -17.50
N VAL A 166 -6.81 -0.09 -18.51
CA VAL A 166 -7.78 0.47 -19.44
C VAL A 166 -7.84 -0.42 -20.66
N GLN A 167 -9.04 -0.83 -21.04
CA GLN A 167 -9.28 -1.77 -22.12
C GLN A 167 -10.21 -1.16 -23.16
N ALA A 168 -9.96 -1.50 -24.43
CA ALA A 168 -10.78 -1.10 -25.56
C ALA A 168 -11.37 -2.33 -26.27
N GLY A 169 -12.56 -2.16 -26.84
CA GLY A 169 -13.27 -3.22 -27.57
C GLY A 169 -14.19 -2.65 -28.64
N ASP A 170 -14.47 -3.45 -29.66
CA ASP A 170 -15.44 -3.11 -30.72
C ASP A 170 -16.88 -3.52 -30.35
N ASP A 171 -17.00 -4.31 -29.28
CA ASP A 171 -18.24 -4.70 -28.61
C ASP A 171 -18.05 -4.70 -27.08
N LEU A 172 -19.03 -5.21 -26.34
CA LEU A 172 -18.99 -5.29 -24.88
C LEU A 172 -18.44 -6.64 -24.35
N VAL A 173 -17.85 -7.46 -25.22
CA VAL A 173 -17.40 -8.82 -24.92
C VAL A 173 -15.90 -9.00 -25.14
N GLY A 174 -15.39 -8.62 -26.31
CA GLY A 174 -13.98 -8.66 -26.67
C GLY A 174 -13.23 -7.42 -26.20
N TRP A 175 -12.30 -7.61 -25.27
CA TRP A 175 -11.54 -6.52 -24.66
C TRP A 175 -10.04 -6.73 -24.83
N THR A 176 -9.36 -5.66 -25.26
CA THR A 176 -7.90 -5.61 -25.37
C THR A 176 -7.38 -4.53 -24.42
N THR A 177 -6.43 -4.88 -23.56
CA THR A 177 -5.77 -3.91 -22.68
C THR A 177 -4.93 -2.94 -23.52
N ILE A 178 -5.21 -1.64 -23.39
CA ILE A 178 -4.49 -0.57 -24.08
C ILE A 178 -3.54 0.21 -23.15
N ALA A 179 -3.77 0.15 -21.84
CA ALA A 179 -2.85 0.72 -20.86
C ALA A 179 -2.93 -0.07 -19.55
N THR A 180 -1.78 -0.36 -18.95
CA THR A 180 -1.65 -1.04 -17.67
C THR A 180 -0.76 -0.23 -16.73
N SER A 181 -1.23 -0.06 -15.50
CA SER A 181 -0.45 0.44 -14.37
C SER A 181 -0.46 -0.65 -13.30
N ALA A 182 0.69 -1.29 -13.10
CA ALA A 182 0.86 -2.37 -12.12
C ALA A 182 1.83 -1.92 -11.02
N LEU A 183 1.52 -2.27 -9.76
CA LEU A 183 2.37 -1.98 -8.61
C LEU A 183 2.78 -0.50 -8.49
N GLY A 184 1.85 0.40 -8.81
CA GLY A 184 2.09 1.85 -8.79
C GLY A 184 2.88 2.40 -9.98
N ALA A 185 3.44 1.56 -10.85
CA ALA A 185 4.19 2.00 -12.04
C ALA A 185 3.33 2.91 -12.95
N PRO A 186 3.96 3.87 -13.66
CA PRO A 186 3.27 4.64 -14.69
C PRO A 186 2.57 3.74 -15.70
N PHE A 187 1.42 4.19 -16.20
CA PHE A 187 0.73 3.49 -17.27
C PHE A 187 1.64 3.29 -18.48
N SER A 188 1.61 2.07 -19.01
CA SER A 188 2.30 1.68 -20.24
C SER A 188 1.39 0.78 -21.07
N GLY A 189 1.62 0.70 -22.38
CA GLY A 189 0.79 -0.08 -23.30
C GLY A 189 0.71 0.56 -24.68
N PRO A 190 -0.11 -0.02 -25.59
CA PRO A 190 -0.26 0.50 -26.93
C PRO A 190 -1.05 1.81 -27.01
N GLY A 191 -1.88 2.13 -26.01
CA GLY A 191 -2.62 3.38 -25.90
C GLY A 191 -1.72 4.57 -25.56
N TYR A 192 -2.21 5.76 -25.84
CA TYR A 192 -1.52 6.99 -25.46
C TYR A 192 -1.88 7.38 -24.02
N VAL A 193 -0.88 7.80 -23.27
CA VAL A 193 -0.99 8.16 -21.85
C VAL A 193 -0.43 9.56 -21.64
N VAL A 194 -1.19 10.42 -20.95
CA VAL A 194 -0.76 11.78 -20.58
C VAL A 194 -1.13 12.07 -19.12
N GLY A 195 -0.25 12.78 -18.40
CA GLY A 195 -0.52 13.25 -17.03
C GLY A 195 -0.15 12.27 -15.91
N ASP A 196 0.59 11.20 -16.22
CA ASP A 196 0.99 10.18 -15.25
C ASP A 196 2.46 10.28 -14.81
N SER A 197 2.78 9.75 -13.63
CA SER A 197 4.14 9.58 -13.14
C SER A 197 4.25 8.45 -12.11
N ALA A 198 5.48 8.09 -11.73
CA ALA A 198 5.73 7.07 -10.71
C ALA A 198 5.64 7.61 -9.27
N SER A 199 5.57 8.92 -9.10
CA SER A 199 5.64 9.55 -7.77
C SER A 199 4.27 9.50 -7.07
N PRO A 200 4.22 9.10 -5.79
CA PRO A 200 2.99 9.10 -5.01
C PRO A 200 2.21 10.43 -5.04
N GLY A 201 0.93 10.34 -4.73
CA GLY A 201 -0.03 11.44 -4.79
C GLY A 201 -0.92 11.36 -6.03
N VAL A 202 -2.12 11.93 -5.92
CA VAL A 202 -3.15 11.83 -6.95
C VAL A 202 -2.68 12.39 -8.29
N LYS A 203 -2.95 11.63 -9.35
CA LYS A 203 -2.72 11.96 -10.75
C LYS A 203 -4.04 11.91 -11.50
N THR A 204 -4.25 12.86 -12.40
CA THR A 204 -5.32 12.78 -13.39
C THR A 204 -4.70 12.36 -14.71
N VAL A 205 -5.03 11.15 -15.15
CA VAL A 205 -4.41 10.52 -16.31
C VAL A 205 -5.40 10.47 -17.45
N GLU A 206 -5.01 11.02 -18.60
CA GLU A 206 -5.71 10.80 -19.87
C GLU A 206 -5.17 9.51 -20.50
N ILE A 207 -6.06 8.58 -20.80
CA ILE A 207 -5.77 7.40 -21.61
C ILE A 207 -6.59 7.48 -22.88
N ARG A 208 -5.91 7.36 -24.02
CA ARG A 208 -6.48 7.53 -25.34
C ARG A 208 -6.22 6.30 -26.20
N ASP A 209 -7.28 5.81 -26.81
CA ASP A 209 -7.23 4.70 -27.77
C ASP A 209 -6.48 5.10 -29.04
N VAL A 210 -5.86 4.13 -29.70
CA VAL A 210 -5.14 4.30 -30.97
C VAL A 210 -6.07 4.29 -32.17
N VAL A 211 -7.26 3.69 -32.04
CA VAL A 211 -8.20 3.48 -33.15
C VAL A 211 -9.01 4.74 -33.44
N ASN A 212 -9.01 5.18 -34.70
CA ASN A 212 -9.87 6.26 -35.16
C ASN A 212 -11.34 5.82 -35.12
N ILE A 213 -12.21 6.61 -34.49
CA ILE A 213 -13.65 6.32 -34.41
C ILE A 213 -14.29 6.18 -35.81
N ALA A 214 -13.76 6.85 -36.83
CA ALA A 214 -14.23 6.68 -38.21
C ALA A 214 -14.03 5.25 -38.74
N ASN A 215 -13.04 4.52 -38.22
CA ASN A 215 -12.73 3.14 -38.62
C ASN A 215 -13.40 2.10 -37.72
N ALA A 216 -13.91 2.52 -36.56
CA ALA A 216 -14.59 1.68 -35.58
C ALA A 216 -15.81 2.42 -35.01
N PRO A 217 -16.95 2.42 -35.72
CA PRO A 217 -18.15 3.17 -35.32
C PRO A 217 -18.80 2.63 -34.04
N ARG A 218 -18.47 1.39 -33.64
CA ARG A 218 -18.79 0.81 -32.33
C ARG A 218 -17.47 0.57 -31.63
N ARG A 219 -17.15 1.42 -30.65
CA ARG A 219 -15.90 1.37 -29.91
C ARG A 219 -16.17 1.77 -28.47
N PHE A 220 -15.63 1.00 -27.53
CA PHE A 220 -15.88 1.14 -26.11
C PHE A 220 -14.56 1.22 -25.34
N LEU A 221 -14.56 1.92 -24.20
CA LEU A 221 -13.50 1.87 -23.20
C LEU A 221 -14.09 1.42 -21.87
N ARG A 222 -13.32 0.63 -21.13
CA ARG A 222 -13.58 0.36 -19.71
C ARG A 222 -12.29 0.43 -18.92
N VAL A 223 -12.43 0.64 -17.62
CA VAL A 223 -11.35 0.46 -16.65
C VAL A 223 -11.62 -0.81 -15.84
N LYS A 224 -10.56 -1.55 -15.55
CA LYS A 224 -10.56 -2.74 -14.72
C LYS A 224 -9.52 -2.56 -13.62
N VAL A 225 -9.88 -2.89 -12.39
CA VAL A 225 -8.98 -2.88 -11.23
C VAL A 225 -8.88 -4.30 -10.70
N THR A 226 -7.66 -4.78 -10.44
CA THR A 226 -7.39 -6.11 -9.88
C THR A 226 -6.33 -6.03 -8.80
N ARG A 227 -6.35 -6.98 -7.87
CA ARG A 227 -5.27 -7.21 -6.89
C ARG A 227 -5.10 -8.70 -6.62
#